data_AF-A0A3D2ATN3-F1
#
_entry.id   AF-A0A3D2ATN3-F1
#
_cell.length_a   1.000
_cell.length_b   1.000
_cell.length_c   1.000
_cell.angle_alpha   90.00
_cell.angle_beta   90.00
_cell.angle_gamma   90.00
#
_symmetry.space_group_name_H-M   'P 1'
#
loop_
_entity.id
_entity.type
_entity.pdbx_description
1 polymer ?
#
loop_
_entity_poly.entity_id
_entity_poly.type
_entity_poly.pdbx_seq_one_letter_code
_entity_poly.pdbx_strand_id
1 'polypeptide(L)'
;IKLVKEFGSQRSESLDVQSAALHYQISLSPEGANQRVAAGGVDAGNALGDDPVNHLKEAWIATQETVHSTTEDTVISYVNGGIKFGDYLRTRILELVVHSIDLAQAMGINYEPPKEAMREALYLLADLAVDTPYASKLALISTGREISDTPFNVIG
;
A
#
# COMPACT_ATOMS: atom_id res chain seq x y z
N ILE A 1 2.39 0.97 13.85
CA ILE A 1 2.63 1.20 12.40
C ILE A 1 4.01 1.77 12.26
N LYS A 2 4.91 1.16 11.47
CA LYS A 2 6.15 1.85 11.13
C LYS A 2 5.83 2.86 10.04
N LEU A 3 5.90 4.15 10.39
CA LEU A 3 5.49 5.25 9.50
C LEU A 3 6.45 5.38 8.31
N VAL A 4 6.02 6.07 7.24
CA VAL A 4 6.90 6.43 6.10
C VAL A 4 8.18 7.10 6.59
N LYS A 5 8.11 7.92 7.65
CA LYS A 5 9.25 8.51 8.34
C LYS A 5 10.26 7.48 8.87
N GLU A 6 9.80 6.37 9.42
CA GLU A 6 10.67 5.37 10.05
C GLU A 6 11.53 4.62 9.02
N PHE A 7 10.99 4.35 7.83
CA PHE A 7 11.75 3.70 6.76
C PHE A 7 12.46 4.71 5.86
N GLY A 8 11.84 5.84 5.55
CA GLY A 8 12.42 6.89 4.71
C GLY A 8 13.68 7.55 5.29
N SER A 9 13.94 7.38 6.58
CA SER A 9 15.16 7.87 7.25
C SER A 9 16.30 6.84 7.31
N GLN A 10 16.04 5.57 7.02
CA GLN A 10 17.04 4.51 7.06
C GLN A 10 17.52 4.18 5.64
N ARG A 11 18.83 4.17 5.43
CA ARG A 11 19.44 3.84 4.13
C ARG A 11 19.87 2.38 4.08
N SER A 12 19.71 1.76 2.93
CA SER A 12 20.25 0.42 2.62
C SER A 12 21.34 0.53 1.57
N GLU A 13 22.37 -0.31 1.67
CA GLU A 13 23.41 -0.47 0.65
C GLU A 13 23.02 -1.49 -0.43
N SER A 14 22.03 -2.35 -0.16
CA SER A 14 21.49 -3.35 -1.08
C SER A 14 20.11 -2.96 -1.59
N LEU A 15 19.84 -3.27 -2.87
CA LEU A 15 18.50 -3.24 -3.46
C LEU A 15 17.97 -4.68 -3.52
N ASP A 16 17.26 -5.08 -2.47
CA ASP A 16 16.75 -6.45 -2.32
C ASP A 16 15.35 -6.59 -2.92
N VAL A 17 14.56 -5.52 -2.87
CA VAL A 17 13.20 -5.47 -3.42
C VAL A 17 13.17 -4.46 -4.56
N GLN A 18 13.04 -5.01 -5.77
CA GLN A 18 13.27 -4.29 -7.04
C GLN A 18 12.02 -3.59 -7.58
N SER A 19 10.85 -3.82 -7.00
CA SER A 19 9.60 -3.20 -7.43
C SER A 19 8.57 -3.17 -6.31
N ALA A 20 7.59 -2.26 -6.44
CA ALA A 20 6.41 -2.24 -5.59
C ALA A 20 5.59 -3.55 -5.64
N ALA A 21 5.55 -4.24 -6.79
CA ALA A 21 4.85 -5.52 -6.92
C ALA A 21 5.56 -6.64 -6.13
N LEU A 22 6.90 -6.71 -6.24
CA LEU A 22 7.71 -7.69 -5.50
C LEU A 22 7.60 -7.48 -3.97
N HIS A 23 7.40 -6.24 -3.51
CA HIS A 23 7.12 -5.97 -2.11
C HIS A 23 5.91 -6.74 -1.58
N TYR A 24 4.79 -6.76 -2.32
CA TYR A 24 3.58 -7.50 -1.93
C TYR A 24 3.81 -9.01 -1.97
N GLN A 25 4.42 -9.51 -3.05
CA GLN A 25 4.75 -10.92 -3.20
C GLN A 25 5.58 -11.44 -2.02
N ILE A 26 6.64 -10.72 -1.64
CA ILE A 26 7.48 -11.12 -0.50
C ILE A 26 6.73 -10.99 0.82
N SER A 27 6.03 -9.87 1.05
CA SER A 27 5.37 -9.59 2.33
C SER A 27 4.21 -10.54 2.65
N LEU A 28 3.54 -11.06 1.62
CA LEU A 28 2.36 -11.92 1.75
C LEU A 28 2.65 -13.40 1.50
N SER A 29 3.84 -13.75 1.01
CA SER A 29 4.28 -15.14 0.84
C SER A 29 4.27 -15.99 2.13
N PRO A 30 4.63 -15.48 3.34
CA PRO A 30 4.75 -16.35 4.50
C PRO A 30 3.38 -16.75 5.05
N GLU A 31 3.23 -18.01 5.47
CA GLU A 31 1.99 -18.50 6.09
C GLU A 31 1.59 -17.60 7.28
N GLY A 32 0.29 -17.29 7.37
CA GLY A 32 -0.24 -16.42 8.41
C GLY A 32 -0.04 -14.92 8.15
N ALA A 33 0.49 -14.49 7.00
CA ALA A 33 0.76 -13.08 6.71
C ALA A 33 -0.50 -12.21 6.83
N ASN A 34 -1.59 -12.63 6.22
CA ASN A 34 -2.86 -11.89 6.26
C ASN A 34 -3.39 -11.73 7.70
N GLN A 35 -3.28 -12.77 8.53
CA GLN A 35 -3.66 -12.70 9.94
C GLN A 35 -2.77 -11.74 10.73
N ARG A 36 -1.46 -11.73 10.47
CA ARG A 36 -0.53 -10.78 11.09
C ARG A 36 -0.79 -9.35 10.66
N VAL A 37 -1.10 -9.11 9.38
CA VAL A 37 -1.50 -7.79 8.86
C VAL A 37 -2.78 -7.31 9.54
N ALA A 38 -3.79 -8.18 9.63
CA ALA A 38 -5.05 -7.86 10.31
C ALA A 38 -4.83 -7.52 11.80
N ALA A 39 -4.09 -8.34 12.53
CA ALA A 39 -3.74 -8.08 13.93
C ALA A 39 -2.96 -6.77 14.08
N GLY A 40 -1.98 -6.54 13.19
CA GLY A 40 -1.21 -5.29 13.15
C GLY A 40 -2.06 -4.06 12.88
N GLY A 41 -3.14 -4.18 12.09
CA GLY A 41 -4.14 -3.12 11.87
C GLY A 41 -4.95 -2.80 13.13
N VAL A 42 -5.30 -3.80 13.93
CA VAL A 42 -5.98 -3.60 15.23
C VAL A 42 -5.04 -2.92 16.22
N ASP A 43 -3.81 -3.41 16.35
CA ASP A 43 -2.78 -2.80 17.22
C ASP A 43 -2.48 -1.36 16.81
N ALA A 44 -2.42 -1.10 15.51
CA ALA A 44 -2.28 0.21 14.93
C ALA A 44 -3.40 1.16 15.32
N GLY A 45 -4.66 0.71 15.22
CA GLY A 45 -5.83 1.49 15.62
C GLY A 45 -5.80 1.81 17.11
N ASN A 46 -5.48 0.83 17.95
CA ASN A 46 -5.33 1.04 19.40
C ASN A 46 -4.21 2.04 19.73
N ALA A 47 -3.09 2.00 19.00
CA ALA A 47 -1.96 2.90 19.20
C ALA A 47 -2.25 4.37 18.85
N LEU A 48 -3.37 4.68 18.18
CA LEU A 48 -3.79 6.06 17.95
C LEU A 48 -4.16 6.79 19.26
N GLY A 49 -4.56 6.05 20.29
CA GLY A 49 -4.88 6.58 21.61
C GLY A 49 -6.16 7.43 21.65
N ASP A 50 -6.24 8.32 22.64
CA ASP A 50 -7.45 9.10 22.93
C ASP A 50 -7.69 10.28 21.97
N ASP A 51 -6.67 10.71 21.22
CA ASP A 51 -6.77 11.76 20.19
C ASP A 51 -6.24 11.26 18.82
N PRO A 52 -7.01 10.38 18.15
CA PRO A 52 -6.59 9.79 16.88
C PRO A 52 -6.44 10.83 15.77
N VAL A 53 -7.19 11.94 15.83
CA VAL A 53 -7.14 13.00 14.81
C VAL A 53 -5.81 13.74 14.89
N ASN A 54 -5.36 14.12 16.09
CA ASN A 54 -4.07 14.79 16.23
C ASN A 54 -2.90 13.84 15.88
N HIS A 55 -2.97 12.57 16.31
CA HIS A 55 -1.96 11.57 15.95
C HIS A 55 -1.79 11.45 14.42
N LEU A 56 -2.90 11.35 13.69
CA LEU A 56 -2.85 11.28 12.22
C LEU A 56 -2.32 12.55 11.57
N LYS A 57 -2.62 13.74 12.12
CA LYS A 57 -2.06 15.01 11.64
C LYS A 57 -0.55 15.07 11.83
N GLU A 58 -0.03 14.64 12.97
CA GLU A 58 1.41 14.58 13.23
C GLU A 58 2.11 13.60 12.29
N ALA A 59 1.52 12.42 12.10
CA ALA A 59 2.03 11.41 11.14
C ALA A 59 2.03 11.94 9.70
N TRP A 60 1.00 12.69 9.30
CA TRP A 60 0.90 13.34 8.00
C TRP A 60 2.03 14.37 7.80
N ILE A 61 2.23 15.29 8.75
CA ILE A 61 3.29 16.31 8.67
C ILE A 61 4.67 15.65 8.54
N ALA A 62 4.97 14.67 9.40
CA ALA A 62 6.21 13.92 9.38
C ALA A 62 6.44 13.16 8.05
N THR A 63 5.37 12.63 7.47
CA THR A 63 5.41 11.97 6.17
C THR A 63 5.72 12.97 5.06
N GLN A 64 5.08 14.14 5.07
CA GLN A 64 5.35 15.19 4.09
C GLN A 64 6.81 15.62 4.13
N GLU A 65 7.39 15.87 5.30
CA GLU A 65 8.82 16.22 5.44
C GLU A 65 9.74 15.16 4.81
N THR A 66 9.44 13.88 5.05
CA THR A 66 10.22 12.77 4.50
C THR A 66 10.12 12.70 2.98
N VAL A 67 8.91 12.84 2.43
CA VAL A 67 8.66 12.82 0.98
C VAL A 67 9.36 13.98 0.27
N HIS A 68 9.32 15.19 0.84
CA HIS A 68 9.96 16.35 0.21
C HIS A 68 11.50 16.31 0.28
N SER A 69 12.07 15.57 1.22
CA SER A 69 13.52 15.51 1.45
C SER A 69 14.21 14.27 0.87
N THR A 70 13.45 13.31 0.32
CA THR A 70 13.98 12.03 -0.17
C THR A 70 13.66 11.85 -1.65
N THR A 71 14.68 11.60 -2.46
CA THR A 71 14.48 11.34 -3.90
C THR A 71 13.93 9.93 -4.13
N GLU A 72 13.19 9.74 -5.23
CA GLU A 72 12.58 8.45 -5.58
C GLU A 72 13.58 7.28 -5.68
N ASP A 73 14.78 7.55 -6.19
CA ASP A 73 15.84 6.55 -6.37
C ASP A 73 16.59 6.21 -5.08
N THR A 74 16.33 6.94 -3.99
CA THR A 74 16.98 6.66 -2.71
C THR A 74 16.59 5.27 -2.23
N VAL A 75 17.58 4.40 -2.00
CA VAL A 75 17.34 3.06 -1.44
C VAL A 75 17.18 3.17 0.08
N ILE A 76 15.99 2.83 0.55
CA ILE A 76 15.63 2.85 1.97
C ILE A 76 15.64 1.43 2.54
N SER A 77 15.92 1.31 3.83
CA SER A 77 15.82 0.03 4.56
C SER A 77 14.39 -0.18 5.05
N TYR A 78 13.89 -1.40 4.89
CA TYR A 78 12.64 -1.85 5.50
C TYR A 78 12.69 -3.34 5.89
N VAL A 79 11.58 -3.89 6.40
CA VAL A 79 11.54 -5.22 7.02
C VAL A 79 12.02 -6.37 6.12
N ASN A 80 11.93 -6.24 4.79
CA ASN A 80 12.37 -7.27 3.84
C ASN A 80 13.66 -6.88 3.07
N GLY A 81 14.47 -5.95 3.60
CA GLY A 81 15.72 -5.50 2.97
C GLY A 81 15.64 -4.07 2.43
N GLY A 82 16.38 -3.76 1.38
CA GLY A 82 16.36 -2.44 0.73
C GLY A 82 15.37 -2.33 -0.43
N ILE A 83 14.69 -1.19 -0.54
CA ILE A 83 13.75 -0.84 -1.62
C ILE A 83 13.95 0.62 -2.05
N LYS A 84 13.72 0.95 -3.32
CA LYS A 84 13.68 2.35 -3.75
C LYS A 84 12.53 3.08 -3.07
N PHE A 85 12.76 4.33 -2.66
CA PHE A 85 11.76 5.15 -2.00
C PHE A 85 10.50 5.33 -2.86
N GLY A 86 10.66 5.52 -4.18
CA GLY A 86 9.55 5.60 -5.12
C GLY A 86 8.67 4.34 -5.13
N ASP A 87 9.29 3.16 -5.20
CA ASP A 87 8.56 1.88 -5.14
C ASP A 87 7.85 1.70 -3.79
N TYR A 88 8.51 2.07 -2.68
CA TYR A 88 7.87 2.04 -1.37
C TYR A 88 6.65 2.98 -1.32
N LEU A 89 6.74 4.20 -1.84
CA LEU A 89 5.62 5.14 -1.89
C LEU A 89 4.46 4.62 -2.75
N ARG A 90 4.72 3.95 -3.88
CA ARG A 90 3.67 3.32 -4.70
C ARG A 90 2.85 2.32 -3.87
N THR A 91 3.49 1.52 -3.01
CA THR A 91 2.76 0.61 -2.10
C THR A 91 1.87 1.40 -1.15
N ARG A 92 2.37 2.49 -0.56
CA ARG A 92 1.60 3.30 0.41
C ARG A 92 0.42 4.02 -0.24
N ILE A 93 0.57 4.46 -1.50
CA ILE A 93 -0.53 5.05 -2.27
C ILE A 93 -1.63 4.03 -2.48
N LEU A 94 -1.32 2.81 -2.92
CA LEU A 94 -2.30 1.75 -3.12
C LEU A 94 -3.09 1.45 -1.83
N GLU A 95 -2.38 1.22 -0.72
CA GLU A 95 -3.01 0.96 0.59
C GLU A 95 -3.94 2.09 1.03
N LEU A 96 -3.48 3.35 0.92
CA LEU A 96 -4.28 4.50 1.31
C LEU A 96 -5.53 4.64 0.43
N VAL A 97 -5.40 4.46 -0.88
CA VAL A 97 -6.54 4.51 -1.81
C VAL A 97 -7.58 3.45 -1.47
N VAL A 98 -7.16 2.18 -1.40
CA VAL A 98 -8.07 1.05 -1.13
C VAL A 98 -8.73 1.21 0.24
N HIS A 99 -7.95 1.45 1.30
CA HIS A 99 -8.52 1.52 2.65
C HIS A 99 -9.37 2.77 2.89
N SER A 100 -9.11 3.87 2.19
CA SER A 100 -9.98 5.05 2.28
C SER A 100 -11.33 4.80 1.61
N ILE A 101 -11.35 4.04 0.50
CA ILE A 101 -12.59 3.57 -0.14
C ILE A 101 -13.34 2.61 0.81
N ASP A 102 -12.64 1.63 1.39
CA ASP A 102 -13.23 0.67 2.33
C ASP A 102 -13.90 1.38 3.52
N LEU A 103 -13.18 2.33 4.14
CA LEU A 103 -13.70 3.12 5.25
C LEU A 103 -14.89 3.98 4.85
N ALA A 104 -14.82 4.65 3.70
CA ALA A 104 -15.92 5.46 3.21
C ALA A 104 -17.19 4.63 2.95
N GLN A 105 -17.03 3.45 2.33
CA GLN A 105 -18.13 2.52 2.11
C GLN A 105 -18.72 2.02 3.43
N ALA A 106 -17.89 1.63 4.40
CA ALA A 106 -18.33 1.18 5.71
C ALA A 106 -19.09 2.26 6.50
N MET A 107 -18.74 3.52 6.28
CA MET A 107 -19.37 4.69 6.91
C MET A 107 -20.56 5.25 6.12
N GLY A 108 -20.84 4.75 4.92
CA GLY A 108 -21.84 5.33 4.02
C GLY A 108 -21.50 6.74 3.53
N ILE A 109 -20.21 7.08 3.49
CA ILE A 109 -19.71 8.39 3.03
C ILE A 109 -19.41 8.30 1.53
N ASN A 110 -19.85 9.30 0.76
CA ASN A 110 -19.44 9.44 -0.62
C ASN A 110 -18.02 10.03 -0.67
N TYR A 111 -17.05 9.21 -1.05
CA TYR A 111 -15.64 9.59 -1.16
C TYR A 111 -15.07 9.04 -2.46
N GLU A 112 -14.38 9.89 -3.20
CA GLU A 112 -13.62 9.51 -4.39
C GLU A 112 -12.16 9.93 -4.17
N PRO A 113 -11.17 9.02 -4.30
CA PRO A 113 -9.77 9.37 -4.19
C PRO A 113 -9.33 10.39 -5.26
N PRO A 114 -8.25 11.16 -5.02
CA PRO A 114 -7.64 11.98 -6.05
C PRO A 114 -7.27 11.15 -7.29
N LYS A 115 -7.48 11.70 -8.49
CA LYS A 115 -7.30 10.99 -9.76
C LYS A 115 -5.88 10.44 -9.94
N GLU A 116 -4.90 11.17 -9.46
CA GLU A 116 -3.47 10.82 -9.52
C GLU A 116 -3.19 9.62 -8.62
N ALA A 117 -3.72 9.62 -7.40
CA ALA A 117 -3.58 8.50 -6.46
C ALA A 117 -4.29 7.25 -6.98
N MET A 118 -5.51 7.40 -7.51
CA MET A 118 -6.26 6.30 -8.13
C MET A 118 -5.49 5.71 -9.33
N ARG A 119 -4.87 6.55 -10.17
CA ARG A 119 -4.07 6.09 -11.29
C ARG A 119 -2.88 5.24 -10.85
N GLU A 120 -2.13 5.71 -9.86
CA GLU A 120 -0.98 4.97 -9.31
C GLU A 120 -1.40 3.63 -8.70
N ALA A 121 -2.52 3.62 -7.96
CA ALA A 121 -3.10 2.40 -7.41
C ALA A 121 -3.47 1.41 -8.52
N LEU A 122 -4.16 1.88 -9.58
CA LEU A 122 -4.56 1.03 -10.70
C LEU A 122 -3.36 0.48 -11.49
N TYR A 123 -2.29 1.27 -11.67
CA TYR A 123 -1.06 0.77 -12.29
C TYR A 123 -0.41 -0.33 -11.46
N LEU A 124 -0.33 -0.16 -10.13
CA LEU A 124 0.23 -1.20 -9.28
C LEU A 124 -0.66 -2.45 -9.23
N LEU A 125 -1.99 -2.31 -9.22
CA LEU A 125 -2.91 -3.46 -9.32
C LEU A 125 -2.74 -4.21 -10.65
N ALA A 126 -2.47 -3.49 -11.75
CA ALA A 126 -2.17 -4.11 -13.03
C ALA A 126 -0.81 -4.85 -13.00
N ASP A 127 0.24 -4.24 -12.44
CA ASP A 127 1.56 -4.87 -12.23
C ASP A 127 1.44 -6.15 -11.38
N LEU A 128 0.62 -6.12 -10.32
CA LEU A 128 0.36 -7.30 -9.50
C LEU A 128 -0.43 -8.38 -10.25
N ALA A 129 -1.42 -7.98 -11.05
CA ALA A 129 -2.25 -8.91 -11.80
C ALA A 129 -1.47 -9.69 -12.86
N VAL A 130 -0.50 -9.05 -13.55
CA VAL A 130 0.31 -9.73 -14.58
C VAL A 130 1.21 -10.83 -14.02
N ASP A 131 1.58 -10.73 -12.74
CA ASP A 131 2.38 -11.74 -12.04
C ASP A 131 1.52 -12.86 -11.42
N THR A 132 0.21 -12.85 -11.64
CA THR A 132 -0.74 -13.85 -11.13
C THR A 132 -1.60 -14.43 -12.26
N PRO A 133 -2.34 -15.53 -12.02
CA PRO A 133 -3.32 -16.04 -12.99
C PRO A 133 -4.50 -15.07 -13.28
N TYR A 134 -4.57 -13.91 -12.63
CA TYR A 134 -5.72 -13.01 -12.69
C TYR A 134 -5.61 -11.91 -13.77
N ALA A 135 -4.49 -11.79 -14.49
CA ALA A 135 -4.29 -10.76 -15.51
C ALA A 135 -5.44 -10.67 -16.53
N SER A 136 -5.78 -11.79 -17.18
CA SER A 136 -6.88 -11.84 -18.15
C SER A 136 -8.24 -11.58 -17.51
N LYS A 137 -8.45 -12.08 -16.29
CA LYS A 137 -9.71 -11.86 -15.54
C LYS A 137 -9.91 -10.38 -15.21
N LEU A 138 -8.87 -9.69 -14.73
CA LEU A 138 -8.90 -8.25 -14.48
C LEU A 138 -9.21 -7.46 -15.76
N ALA A 139 -8.59 -7.81 -16.89
CA ALA A 139 -8.87 -7.18 -18.19
C ALA A 139 -10.31 -7.39 -18.67
N LEU A 140 -10.87 -8.60 -18.49
CA LEU A 140 -12.25 -8.90 -18.89
C LEU A 140 -13.26 -8.14 -18.02
N ILE A 141 -13.07 -8.12 -16.70
CA ILE A 141 -13.97 -7.45 -15.76
C ILE A 141 -13.92 -5.93 -15.95
N SER A 142 -12.72 -5.34 -16.00
CA SER A 142 -12.55 -3.89 -16.17
C SER A 142 -13.07 -3.34 -17.50
N THR A 143 -13.28 -4.21 -18.50
CA THR A 143 -13.85 -3.85 -19.80
C THR A 143 -15.29 -4.32 -20.01
N GLY A 144 -15.94 -4.85 -18.95
CA GLY A 144 -17.34 -5.28 -18.99
C GLY A 144 -17.60 -6.53 -19.82
N ARG A 145 -16.57 -7.34 -20.08
CA ARG A 145 -16.66 -8.60 -20.86
C ARG A 145 -16.93 -9.82 -19.98
N GLU A 146 -16.73 -9.68 -18.67
CA GLU A 146 -17.02 -10.69 -17.66
C GLU A 146 -17.62 -10.00 -16.43
N ILE A 147 -18.56 -10.67 -15.77
CA ILE A 147 -19.02 -10.33 -14.43
C ILE A 147 -18.49 -11.42 -13.50
N SER A 148 -17.87 -11.05 -12.39
CA SER A 148 -17.36 -12.01 -11.42
C SER A 148 -18.29 -12.09 -10.22
N ASP A 149 -18.99 -13.20 -10.08
CA ASP A 149 -19.81 -13.50 -8.91
C ASP A 149 -18.96 -13.94 -7.69
N THR A 150 -17.67 -14.15 -7.91
CA THR A 150 -16.69 -14.47 -6.87
C THR A 150 -15.69 -13.31 -6.70
N PRO A 151 -15.40 -12.87 -5.48
CA PRO A 151 -14.29 -11.97 -5.23
C PRO A 151 -12.98 -12.59 -5.73
N PHE A 152 -12.10 -11.77 -6.29
CA PHE A 152 -10.71 -12.15 -6.57
C PHE A 152 -9.80 -11.03 -6.07
N ASN A 153 -8.57 -11.40 -5.73
CA ASN A 153 -7.59 -10.50 -5.15
C ASN A 153 -6.28 -10.64 -5.93
N VAL A 154 -5.71 -9.52 -6.35
CA VAL A 154 -4.40 -9.46 -7.02
C VAL A 154 -3.28 -9.04 -6.07
N ILE A 155 -3.62 -8.52 -4.89
CA ILE A 155 -2.65 -8.07 -3.88
C ILE A 155 -2.07 -9.28 -3.13
N GLY A 156 -2.81 -10.38 -3.01
CA GLY A 156 -2.42 -11.60 -2.29
C GLY A 156 -3.48 -12.04 -1.30
#